data_AF-A0A534LVG6-F1
#
_entry.id   AF-A0A534LVG6-F1
#
_cell.length_a   1.000
_cell.length_b   1.000
_cell.length_c   1.000
_cell.angle_alpha   90.00
_cell.angle_beta   90.00
_cell.angle_gamma   90.00
#
_symmetry.space_group_name_H-M   'P 1'
#
loop_
_entity.id
_entity.type
_entity.pdbx_description
1 polymer ?
#
loop_
_entity_poly.entity_id
_entity_poly.type
_entity_poly.pdbx_seq_one_letter_code
_entity_poly.pdbx_strand_id
1 'polypeptide(L)'
;MTVEVRMGILRDRVLVDRHEYEILRGRDGWRHVVDRGGRGGRVRYDSWRDRIDIECPDGSLQIRFRWRHTTFSWRGRTYSVTPIGWSRVTVVDQQRRPVVEARLTLSGIRLESLDAAFRPIERELAIGLAQRSLAWAMAIAPIG
;
A
#
# COMPACT_ATOMS: atom_id res chain seq x y z
N MET A 1 4.06 -8.79 -12.87
CA MET A 1 2.71 -8.58 -12.33
C MET A 1 2.53 -7.10 -12.07
N THR A 2 1.36 -6.56 -12.40
CA THR A 2 1.03 -5.15 -12.19
C THR A 2 -0.22 -5.10 -11.33
N VAL A 3 -0.09 -4.52 -10.14
CA VAL A 3 -1.21 -4.26 -9.25
C VAL A 3 -1.60 -2.80 -9.41
N GLU A 4 -2.82 -2.52 -9.81
CA GLU A 4 -3.39 -1.19 -9.90
C GLU A 4 -4.56 -1.07 -8.92
N VAL A 5 -4.45 -0.15 -7.97
CA VAL A 5 -5.52 0.15 -7.03
C VAL A 5 -6.19 1.43 -7.49
N ARG A 6 -7.52 1.37 -7.63
CA ARG A 6 -8.37 2.53 -7.89
C ARG A 6 -9.32 2.72 -6.72
N MET A 7 -9.13 3.83 -6.02
CA MET A 7 -9.93 4.17 -4.86
C MET A 7 -11.02 5.14 -5.30
N GLY A 8 -12.29 4.72 -5.25
CA GLY A 8 -13.44 5.52 -5.67
C GLY A 8 -14.27 6.01 -4.49
N ILE A 9 -15.12 7.03 -4.74
CA ILE A 9 -16.03 7.57 -3.72
C ILE A 9 -17.03 6.50 -3.24
N LEU A 10 -17.57 5.70 -4.18
CA LEU A 10 -18.62 4.70 -3.93
C LEU A 10 -18.08 3.28 -3.72
N ARG A 11 -17.00 2.88 -4.39
CA ARG A 11 -16.36 1.55 -4.24
C ARG A 11 -14.86 1.65 -4.44
N ASP A 12 -14.12 1.01 -3.54
CA ASP A 12 -12.68 0.83 -3.64
C ASP A 12 -12.43 -0.48 -4.42
N ARG A 13 -11.61 -0.45 -5.48
CA ARG A 13 -11.33 -1.62 -6.34
C ARG A 13 -9.82 -1.84 -6.47
N VAL A 14 -9.39 -3.10 -6.35
CA VAL A 14 -8.01 -3.50 -6.69
C VAL A 14 -8.03 -4.35 -7.95
N LEU A 15 -7.24 -3.97 -8.94
CA LEU A 15 -6.96 -4.77 -10.12
C LEU A 15 -5.55 -5.38 -10.00
N VAL A 16 -5.45 -6.69 -9.86
CA VAL A 16 -4.17 -7.42 -9.97
C VAL A 16 -4.17 -8.17 -11.30
N ASP A 17 -3.25 -7.87 -12.21
CA ASP A 17 -3.14 -8.58 -13.50
C ASP A 17 -4.51 -8.76 -14.20
N ARG A 18 -5.31 -7.68 -14.24
CA ARG A 18 -6.69 -7.58 -14.80
C ARG A 18 -7.80 -8.32 -14.02
N HIS A 19 -7.50 -8.89 -12.87
CA HIS A 19 -8.50 -9.48 -11.97
C HIS A 19 -8.94 -8.45 -10.93
N GLU A 20 -10.24 -8.20 -10.85
CA GLU A 20 -10.82 -7.29 -9.87
C GLU A 20 -11.04 -8.03 -8.54
N TYR A 21 -10.49 -7.45 -7.47
CA TYR A 21 -10.70 -7.88 -6.10
C TYR A 21 -11.56 -6.85 -5.38
N GLU A 22 -12.57 -7.35 -4.68
CA GLU A 22 -13.45 -6.52 -3.87
C GLU A 22 -12.78 -6.15 -2.56
N ILE A 23 -12.91 -4.88 -2.19
CA ILE A 23 -12.45 -4.36 -0.90
C ILE A 23 -13.68 -4.10 -0.03
N LEU A 24 -13.78 -4.79 1.10
CA LEU A 24 -14.80 -4.52 2.10
C LEU A 24 -14.29 -3.48 3.10
N ARG A 25 -15.12 -2.47 3.36
CA ARG A 25 -14.83 -1.46 4.39
C ARG A 25 -15.16 -2.07 5.76
N GLY A 26 -14.12 -2.30 6.56
CA GLY A 26 -14.25 -2.77 7.94
C GLY A 26 -14.46 -1.63 8.93
N ARG A 27 -14.55 -1.98 10.21
CA ARG A 27 -14.57 -1.00 11.31
C ARG A 27 -13.21 -0.30 11.46
N ASP A 28 -13.18 0.86 12.09
CA ASP A 28 -11.96 1.61 12.44
C ASP A 28 -11.02 1.91 11.26
N GLY A 29 -11.58 2.10 10.07
CA GLY A 29 -10.82 2.43 8.86
C GLY A 29 -10.13 1.24 8.19
N TRP A 30 -10.31 0.02 8.71
CA TRP A 30 -9.80 -1.18 8.06
C TRP A 30 -10.44 -1.41 6.69
N ARG A 31 -9.67 -2.00 5.79
CA ARG A 31 -10.06 -2.46 4.46
C ARG A 31 -9.68 -3.92 4.36
N HIS A 32 -10.68 -4.78 4.15
CA HIS A 32 -10.50 -6.21 4.01
C HIS A 32 -10.44 -6.55 2.53
N VAL A 33 -9.38 -7.22 2.11
CA VAL A 33 -9.23 -7.70 0.73
C VAL A 33 -9.91 -9.05 0.65
N VAL A 34 -10.99 -9.15 -0.11
CA VAL A 34 -11.69 -10.43 -0.27
C VAL A 34 -10.98 -11.22 -1.37
N ASP A 35 -10.22 -12.24 -0.98
CA ASP A 35 -9.67 -13.21 -1.90
C ASP A 35 -10.60 -14.44 -1.96
N ARG A 36 -10.91 -14.93 -3.17
CA ARG A 36 -11.74 -16.14 -3.37
C ARG A 36 -11.13 -17.38 -2.71
N GLY A 37 -9.83 -17.36 -2.43
CA GLY A 37 -9.11 -18.42 -1.71
C GLY A 37 -9.04 -18.26 -0.18
N GLY A 38 -9.70 -17.26 0.42
CA GLY A 38 -9.73 -17.06 1.88
C GLY A 38 -8.42 -16.56 2.51
N ARG A 39 -7.38 -16.30 1.70
CA ARG A 39 -6.09 -15.75 2.15
C ARG A 39 -6.05 -14.21 2.23
N GLY A 40 -7.22 -13.57 2.16
CA GLY A 40 -7.32 -12.11 2.18
C GLY A 40 -6.82 -11.50 3.48
N GLY A 41 -5.94 -10.51 3.38
CA GLY A 41 -5.52 -9.69 4.50
C GLY A 41 -6.45 -8.50 4.75
N ARG A 42 -6.09 -7.71 5.76
CA ARG A 42 -6.67 -6.41 6.03
C ARG A 42 -5.58 -5.35 6.10
N VAL A 43 -5.92 -4.16 5.67
CA VAL A 43 -5.04 -3.00 5.68
C VAL A 43 -5.77 -1.77 6.22
N ARG A 44 -5.04 -0.92 6.94
CA ARG A 44 -5.53 0.36 7.42
C ARG A 44 -4.45 1.40 7.23
N TYR A 45 -4.87 2.58 6.81
CA TYR A 45 -4.06 3.79 6.85
C TYR A 45 -4.58 4.74 7.93
N ASP A 46 -3.69 5.14 8.85
CA ASP A 46 -3.90 6.13 9.91
C ASP A 46 -3.25 7.45 9.44
N SER A 47 -4.06 8.39 8.96
CA SER A 47 -3.60 9.69 8.43
C SER A 47 -3.00 10.58 9.53
N TRP A 48 -3.47 10.45 10.77
CA TRP A 48 -2.96 11.25 11.90
C TRP A 48 -1.51 10.88 12.24
N ARG A 49 -1.16 9.60 12.11
CA ARG A 49 0.20 9.09 12.40
C ARG A 49 1.06 8.85 11.15
N ASP A 50 0.54 9.16 9.97
CA ASP A 50 1.06 8.78 8.65
C ASP A 50 1.57 7.33 8.64
N ARG A 51 0.68 6.39 8.93
CA ARG A 51 1.03 4.99 9.19
C ARG A 51 0.12 4.02 8.44
N ILE A 52 0.72 3.01 7.82
CA ILE A 52 0.03 1.85 7.25
C ILE A 52 0.20 0.66 8.20
N ASP A 53 -0.89 0.00 8.53
CA ASP A 53 -0.94 -1.29 9.23
C ASP A 53 -1.51 -2.35 8.26
N ILE A 54 -0.84 -3.48 8.10
CA ILE A 54 -1.26 -4.63 7.29
C ILE A 54 -1.25 -5.87 8.17
N GLU A 55 -2.29 -6.68 8.06
CA GLU A 55 -2.39 -7.98 8.70
C GLU A 55 -2.88 -9.01 7.68
N CYS A 56 -2.13 -10.09 7.52
CA CYS A 56 -2.49 -11.19 6.64
C CYS A 56 -2.13 -12.53 7.31
N PRO A 57 -2.55 -13.67 6.75
CA PRO A 57 -2.20 -14.99 7.28
C PRO A 57 -0.69 -15.24 7.39
N ASP A 58 0.10 -14.57 6.54
CA ASP A 58 1.56 -14.67 6.50
C ASP A 58 2.30 -13.77 7.51
N GLY A 59 1.56 -12.92 8.25
CA GLY A 59 2.11 -12.05 9.28
C GLY A 59 1.52 -10.64 9.26
N SER A 60 2.08 -9.78 10.11
CA SER A 60 1.73 -8.36 10.16
C SER A 60 2.90 -7.47 9.75
N LEU A 61 2.56 -6.32 9.19
CA LEU A 61 3.51 -5.31 8.75
C LEU A 61 2.98 -3.93 9.18
N GLN A 62 3.89 -3.10 9.70
CA GLN A 62 3.62 -1.70 9.97
C GLN A 62 4.65 -0.82 9.25
N ILE A 63 4.18 0.16 8.49
CA ILE A 63 5.02 1.17 7.84
C ILE A 63 4.64 2.53 8.40
N ARG A 64 5.55 3.13 9.18
CA ARG A 64 5.38 4.49 9.70
C ARG A 64 6.19 5.46 8.85
N PHE A 65 5.51 6.26 8.05
CA PHE A 65 6.17 7.21 7.17
C PHE A 65 6.74 8.36 7.99
N ARG A 66 8.01 8.65 7.73
CA ARG A 66 8.75 9.77 8.30
C ARG A 66 9.28 10.63 7.16
N TRP A 67 9.32 11.94 7.38
CA TRP A 67 9.81 12.91 6.39
C TRP A 67 11.21 12.56 5.85
N ARG A 68 12.07 11.98 6.71
CA ARG A 68 13.36 11.41 6.32
C ARG A 68 13.47 10.00 6.91
N HIS A 69 13.98 9.06 6.14
CA HIS A 69 14.29 7.69 6.56
C HIS A 69 13.09 6.91 7.11
N THR A 70 12.15 6.55 6.23
CA THR A 70 11.11 5.56 6.58
C THR A 70 11.72 4.16 6.51
N THR A 71 11.68 3.43 7.62
CA THR A 71 12.11 2.03 7.71
C THR A 71 11.00 1.17 8.32
N PHE A 72 10.95 -0.10 7.94
CA PHE A 72 9.99 -1.07 8.47
C PHE A 72 10.57 -2.49 8.43
N SER A 73 9.94 -3.41 9.16
CA SER A 73 10.36 -4.82 9.17
C SER A 73 9.27 -5.71 8.57
N TRP A 74 9.67 -6.66 7.73
CA TRP A 74 8.78 -7.68 7.16
C TRP A 74 9.52 -9.02 7.08
N ARG A 75 8.89 -10.09 7.60
CA ARG A 75 9.47 -11.45 7.64
C ARG A 75 10.93 -11.49 8.14
N GLY A 76 11.19 -10.77 9.24
CA GLY A 76 12.52 -10.71 9.88
C GLY A 76 13.58 -9.90 9.12
N ARG A 77 13.21 -9.20 8.04
CA ARG A 77 14.10 -8.32 7.28
C ARG A 77 13.70 -6.87 7.42
N THR A 78 14.69 -5.98 7.51
CA THR A 78 14.47 -4.53 7.53
C THR A 78 14.52 -3.97 6.13
N TYR A 79 13.54 -3.15 5.79
CA TYR A 79 13.44 -2.44 4.53
C TYR A 79 13.41 -0.93 4.78
N SER A 80 13.80 -0.16 3.78
CA SER A 80 13.72 1.29 3.81
C SER A 80 13.01 1.83 2.59
N VAL A 81 12.24 2.90 2.76
CA VAL A 81 11.59 3.62 1.67
C VAL A 81 12.52 4.75 1.26
N THR A 82 12.92 4.76 -0.01
CA THR A 82 13.80 5.79 -0.58
C THR A 82 13.06 7.15 -0.62
N PRO A 83 13.78 8.28 -0.51
CA PRO A 83 13.16 9.61 -0.48
C PRO A 83 12.25 9.83 -1.70
N ILE A 84 11.07 10.36 -1.39
CA ILE A 84 9.91 10.47 -2.28
C ILE A 84 10.23 11.43 -3.43
N GLY A 85 10.29 10.90 -4.66
CA GLY A 85 9.87 11.68 -5.83
C GLY A 85 8.35 11.68 -5.85
N TRP A 86 7.71 12.84 -6.10
CA TRP A 86 6.25 13.05 -5.97
C TRP A 86 5.36 11.99 -6.63
N SER A 87 5.88 11.23 -7.60
CA SER A 87 5.14 10.21 -8.35
C SER A 87 5.58 8.76 -8.10
N ARG A 88 6.64 8.49 -7.33
CA ARG A 88 7.19 7.13 -7.17
C ARG A 88 7.62 6.84 -5.73
N VAL A 89 7.23 5.67 -5.26
CA VAL A 89 7.63 5.07 -3.99
C VAL A 89 8.50 3.86 -4.31
N THR A 90 9.73 3.85 -3.80
CA THR A 90 10.64 2.70 -3.91
C THR A 90 10.97 2.20 -2.51
N VAL A 91 10.84 0.90 -2.32
CA VAL A 91 11.30 0.19 -1.13
C VAL A 91 12.57 -0.55 -1.50
N VAL A 92 13.60 -0.42 -0.67
CA VAL A 92 14.87 -1.11 -0.85
C VAL A 92 15.20 -2.00 0.36
N ASP A 93 15.93 -3.08 0.10
CA ASP A 93 16.51 -3.94 1.13
C ASP A 93 17.71 -3.27 1.84
N GLN A 94 18.34 -3.98 2.78
CA GLN A 94 19.53 -3.51 3.50
C GLN A 94 20.74 -3.27 2.56
N GLN A 95 20.78 -3.95 1.42
CA GLN A 95 21.78 -3.80 0.36
C GLN A 95 21.41 -2.69 -0.64
N ARG A 96 20.37 -1.89 -0.36
CA ARG A 96 19.83 -0.83 -1.22
C ARG A 96 19.33 -1.31 -2.58
N ARG A 97 18.97 -2.58 -2.72
CA ARG A 97 18.35 -3.12 -3.93
C ARG A 97 16.85 -2.86 -3.91
N PRO A 98 16.24 -2.38 -5.01
CA PRO A 98 14.80 -2.16 -5.08
C PRO A 98 14.07 -3.50 -4.97
N VAL A 99 13.17 -3.59 -3.99
CA VAL A 99 12.31 -4.76 -3.74
C VAL A 99 10.84 -4.46 -3.99
N VAL A 100 10.44 -3.19 -3.93
CA VAL A 100 9.11 -2.74 -4.35
C VAL A 100 9.26 -1.41 -5.06
N GLU A 101 8.61 -1.27 -6.20
CA GLU A 101 8.46 -0.01 -6.91
C GLU A 101 6.98 0.24 -7.16
N ALA A 102 6.49 1.36 -6.66
CA ALA A 102 5.12 1.80 -6.83
C ALA A 102 5.10 3.20 -7.45
N ARG A 103 4.17 3.42 -8.37
CA ARG A 103 3.92 4.70 -9.01
C ARG A 103 2.55 5.23 -8.60
N LEU A 104 2.53 6.47 -8.17
CA LEU A 104 1.32 7.23 -7.90
C LEU A 104 0.69 7.62 -9.24
N THR A 105 -0.62 7.40 -9.34
CA THR A 105 -1.45 7.77 -10.47
C THR A 105 -2.55 8.71 -10.00
N LEU A 106 -3.15 9.48 -10.92
CA LEU A 106 -4.24 10.41 -10.59
C LEU A 106 -5.44 9.73 -9.89
N SER A 107 -5.64 8.42 -10.09
CA SER A 107 -6.76 7.66 -9.53
C SER A 107 -6.36 6.62 -8.47
N GLY A 108 -5.09 6.56 -8.06
CA GLY A 108 -4.60 5.61 -7.06
C GLY A 108 -3.13 5.23 -7.23
N ILE A 109 -2.79 3.94 -7.10
CA ILE A 109 -1.39 3.47 -7.16
C ILE A 109 -1.24 2.27 -8.08
N ARG A 110 -0.11 2.24 -8.79
CA ARG A 110 0.34 1.11 -9.60
C ARG A 110 1.65 0.55 -9.04
N LEU A 111 1.69 -0.71 -8.63
CA LEU A 111 2.94 -1.42 -8.37
C LEU A 111 3.58 -1.83 -9.70
N GLU A 112 4.75 -1.29 -9.99
CA GLU A 112 5.54 -1.56 -11.20
C GLU A 112 6.42 -2.81 -11.02
N SER A 113 7.00 -2.97 -9.82
CA SER A 113 7.86 -4.11 -9.49
C SER A 113 7.64 -4.52 -8.03
N LEU A 114 7.68 -5.83 -7.76
CA LEU A 114 7.50 -6.37 -6.42
C LEU A 114 8.25 -7.71 -6.30
N ASP A 115 9.14 -7.76 -5.31
CA ASP A 115 9.90 -8.96 -4.95
C ASP A 115 9.00 -10.07 -4.40
N ALA A 116 9.46 -11.32 -4.54
CA ALA A 116 8.74 -12.50 -4.09
C ALA A 116 8.36 -12.46 -2.61
N ALA A 117 9.18 -11.80 -1.77
CA ALA A 117 8.91 -11.67 -0.34
C ALA A 117 7.62 -10.88 -0.02
N PHE A 118 7.20 -9.99 -0.92
CA PHE A 118 6.05 -9.11 -0.73
C PHE A 118 4.78 -9.59 -1.45
N ARG A 119 4.88 -10.59 -2.33
CA ARG A 119 3.71 -11.16 -3.05
C ARG A 119 2.52 -11.48 -2.15
N PRO A 120 2.70 -12.03 -0.94
CA PRO A 120 1.57 -12.36 -0.07
C PRO A 120 0.77 -11.16 0.43
N ILE A 121 1.36 -9.96 0.39
CA ILE A 121 0.75 -8.70 0.85
C ILE A 121 0.66 -7.66 -0.26
N GLU A 122 0.78 -8.08 -1.53
CA GLU A 122 0.86 -7.16 -2.67
C GLU A 122 -0.37 -6.24 -2.74
N ARG A 123 -1.56 -6.78 -2.45
CA ARG A 123 -2.85 -6.10 -2.55
C ARG A 123 -3.00 -5.11 -1.40
N GLU A 124 -2.75 -5.58 -0.19
CA GLU A 124 -2.80 -4.82 1.04
C GLU A 124 -1.80 -3.66 0.99
N LEU A 125 -0.59 -3.90 0.50
CA LEU A 125 0.43 -2.87 0.31
C LEU A 125 -0.01 -1.81 -0.69
N ALA A 126 -0.53 -2.23 -1.85
CA ALA A 126 -1.02 -1.30 -2.86
C ALA A 126 -2.18 -0.44 -2.32
N ILE A 127 -3.11 -1.03 -1.58
CA ILE A 127 -4.24 -0.32 -0.96
C ILE A 127 -3.75 0.68 0.08
N GLY A 128 -2.88 0.26 1.00
CA GLY A 128 -2.37 1.14 2.05
C GLY A 128 -1.65 2.36 1.46
N LEU A 129 -0.82 2.14 0.42
CA LEU A 129 -0.15 3.22 -0.27
C LEU A 129 -1.16 4.12 -1.01
N ALA A 130 -2.21 3.56 -1.63
CA ALA A 130 -3.24 4.33 -2.32
C ALA A 130 -4.07 5.20 -1.35
N GLN A 131 -4.41 4.66 -0.17
CA GLN A 131 -5.06 5.43 0.90
C GLN A 131 -4.20 6.61 1.35
N ARG A 132 -2.89 6.39 1.53
CA ARG A 132 -1.94 7.45 1.83
C ARG A 132 -1.91 8.51 0.73
N SER A 133 -1.79 8.11 -0.53
CA SER A 133 -1.81 9.03 -1.68
C SER A 133 -3.04 9.94 -1.67
N LEU A 134 -4.23 9.36 -1.47
CA LEU A 134 -5.47 10.10 -1.45
C LEU A 134 -5.54 11.08 -0.27
N ALA A 135 -5.10 10.67 0.91
CA ALA A 135 -5.08 11.56 2.08
C ALA A 135 -4.19 12.78 1.84
N TRP A 136 -3.02 12.59 1.23
CA TRP A 136 -2.13 13.69 0.84
C TRP A 136 -2.75 14.57 -0.26
N ALA A 137 -3.38 13.97 -1.27
CA ALA A 137 -4.07 14.72 -2.32
C ALA A 137 -5.21 15.59 -1.75
N MET A 138 -6.01 15.05 -0.84
CA MET A 138 -7.09 15.81 -0.17
C MET A 138 -6.57 16.88 0.79
N ALA A 139 -5.41 16.67 1.44
CA ALA A 139 -4.80 17.68 2.30
C ALA A 139 -4.22 18.87 1.52
N ILE A 140 -3.88 18.67 0.24
CA ILE A 140 -3.31 19.69 -0.65
C ILE A 140 -4.40 20.31 -1.56
N ALA A 141 -5.54 19.65 -1.72
CA ALA A 141 -6.67 20.19 -2.47
C ALA A 141 -7.16 21.49 -1.81
N PRO A 142 -7.28 22.60 -2.56
CA PRO A 142 -7.82 23.83 -2.00
C PRO A 142 -9.25 23.56 -1.55
N ILE A 143 -9.56 23.94 -0.30
CA ILE A 143 -10.93 24.08 0.16
C ILE A 143 -11.53 25.16 -0.74
N GLY A 144 -12.36 24.74 -1.69
CA GLY A 144 -13.17 25.65 -2.51
C GLY A 144 -14.20 26.38 -1.67
#